data_AF-A0A2T8I017-F1
#
_entry.id   AF-A0A2T8I017-F1
#
_cell.length_a   1.000
_cell.length_b   1.000
_cell.length_c   1.000
_cell.angle_alpha   90.00
_cell.angle_beta   90.00
_cell.angle_gamma   90.00
#
_symmetry.space_group_name_H-M   'P 1'
#
loop_
_entity.id
_entity.type
_entity.pdbx_description
1 polymer ?
#
loop_
_entity_poly.entity_id
_entity_poly.type
_entity_poly.pdbx_seq_one_letter_code
_entity_poly.pdbx_strand_id
1 'polypeptide(L)' 'MSMPWGMAVSVVDMVWALLAAWVSTCLSAATAVARAARTGEIGPLHIA' A
#
# COMPACT_ATOMS: atom_id res chain seq x y z
N MET A 1 32.75 11.64 -2.30
CA MET A 1 32.00 11.64 -3.58
C MET A 1 30.63 12.20 -3.27
N SER A 2 30.31 13.43 -3.65
CA SER A 2 28.97 13.99 -3.42
C SER A 2 28.03 13.49 -4.51
N MET A 3 26.90 12.91 -4.11
CA MET A 3 25.86 12.51 -5.05
C MET A 3 25.30 13.76 -5.74
N PRO A 4 25.13 13.75 -7.07
CA PRO A 4 24.48 14.86 -7.77
C PRO A 4 23.08 15.06 -7.20
N TRP A 5 22.73 16.30 -6.84
CA TRP A 5 21.43 16.64 -6.25
C TRP A 5 20.24 16.16 -7.08
N GLY A 6 20.35 16.17 -8.41
CA GLY A 6 19.31 15.63 -9.29
C GLY A 6 19.03 14.15 -9.06
N MET A 7 20.07 13.36 -8.76
CA MET A 7 19.95 11.93 -8.48
C MET A 7 19.27 11.68 -7.12
N ALA A 8 19.55 12.53 -6.12
CA ALA A 8 18.87 12.47 -4.83
C ALA A 8 17.37 12.77 -4.96
N VAL A 9 17.00 13.79 -5.75
CA VAL A 9 15.58 14.12 -6.01
C VAL A 9 14.87 12.98 -6.75
N SER A 10 15.50 12.37 -7.75
CA SER A 10 14.91 11.23 -8.47
C SER A 10 14.68 10.01 -7.56
N VAL A 11 15.61 9.73 -6.63
CA VAL A 11 15.44 8.62 -5.67
C VAL A 11 14.28 8.92 -4.73
N VAL A 12 14.18 10.15 -4.21
CA VAL A 12 13.07 10.56 -3.34
C VAL A 12 11.72 10.43 -4.06
N ASP A 13 11.65 10.84 -5.33
CA ASP A 13 10.43 10.73 -6.14
C ASP A 13 10.01 9.26 -6.37
N MET A 14 10.96 8.39 -6.74
CA MET A 14 10.70 6.95 -6.88
C MET A 14 10.22 6.31 -5.57
N VAL A 15 10.87 6.64 -4.45
CA VAL A 15 10.49 6.11 -3.13
C VAL A 15 9.10 6.60 -2.74
N TRP A 16 8.79 7.87 -3.02
CA TRP A 16 7.49 8.46 -2.77
C TRP A 16 6.38 7.79 -3.60
N ALA A 17 6.62 7.60 -4.90
CA ALA A 17 5.69 6.91 -5.79
C ALA A 17 5.43 5.47 -5.33
N LEU A 18 6.49 4.76 -4.91
CA LEU A 18 6.37 3.40 -4.37
C LEU A 18 5.56 3.38 -3.07
N LEU A 19 5.83 4.29 -2.14
CA LEU A 19 5.06 4.43 -0.89
C LEU A 19 3.58 4.70 -1.16
N ALA A 20 3.27 5.61 -2.09
CA ALA A 20 1.90 5.91 -2.48
C ALA A 20 1.18 4.69 -3.07
N ALA A 21 1.86 3.94 -3.95
CA ALA A 21 1.33 2.69 -4.51
C ALA A 21 1.09 1.62 -3.44
N TRP A 22 2.01 1.48 -2.49
CA TRP A 22 1.86 0.57 -1.35
C TRP A 22 0.67 0.94 -0.47
N VAL A 23 0.54 2.21 -0.09
CA VAL A 23 -0.59 2.70 0.72
C VAL A 23 -1.92 2.47 -0.01
N SER A 24 -1.99 2.77 -1.30
CA SER A 24 -3.18 2.51 -2.12
C SER A 24 -3.52 1.02 -2.20
N THR A 25 -2.52 0.16 -2.32
CA THR A 25 -2.71 -1.30 -2.34
C THR A 25 -3.24 -1.80 -1.01
N CYS A 26 -2.68 -1.33 0.11
CA CYS A 26 -3.17 -1.64 1.46
C CYS A 26 -4.62 -1.20 1.66
N LEU A 27 -4.96 0.02 1.23
CA LEU A 27 -6.33 0.54 1.28
C LEU A 27 -7.30 -0.28 0.42
N SER A 28 -6.87 -0.68 -0.79
CA SER A 28 -7.65 -1.54 -1.67
C SER A 28 -7.89 -2.91 -1.05
N ALA A 29 -6.86 -3.52 -0.45
CA ALA A 29 -6.97 -4.79 0.25
C ALA A 29 -7.91 -4.69 1.46
N ALA A 30 -7.77 -3.66 2.30
CA ALA A 30 -8.66 -3.41 3.43
C ALA A 30 -10.12 -3.23 2.98
N THR A 31 -10.33 -2.52 1.87
CA THR A 31 -11.66 -2.34 1.27
C THR A 31 -12.23 -3.66 0.75
N ALA A 32 -11.41 -4.49 0.12
CA ALA A 32 -11.81 -5.82 -0.35
C ALA A 32 -12.21 -6.73 0.83
N VAL A 33 -11.41 -6.74 1.90
CA VAL A 33 -11.73 -7.49 3.14
C VAL A 33 -13.02 -6.97 3.77
N ALA A 34 -13.19 -5.65 3.89
CA ALA A 34 -14.41 -5.06 4.44
C ALA A 34 -15.64 -5.39 3.60
N ARG A 35 -15.51 -5.43 2.27
CA ARG A 35 -16.59 -5.85 1.36
C ARG A 35 -16.92 -7.32 1.53
N ALA A 36 -15.93 -8.19 1.51
CA ALA A 36 -16.09 -9.64 1.68
C ALA A 36 -16.69 -9.99 3.06
N ALA A 37 -16.35 -9.24 4.12
CA ALA A 37 -16.96 -9.35 5.43
C ALA A 37 -18.45 -8.95 5.41
N ARG A 38 -18.82 -7.92 4.66
CA ARG A 38 -20.23 -7.47 4.53
C ARG A 38 -21.08 -8.38 3.66
N THR A 39 -20.53 -8.96 2.60
CA THR A 39 -21.26 -9.93 1.75
C THR A 39 -21.39 -11.31 2.40
N GLY A 40 -20.78 -11.53 3.58
CA GLY A 40 -20.85 -12.81 4.29
C GLY A 40 -20.08 -13.94 3.60
N GLU A 41 -19.24 -13.62 2.60
CA GLU A 41 -18.35 -14.59 1.95
C GLU A 41 -17.17 -14.98 2.85
N ILE A 42 -16.85 -14.15 3.84
CA ILE A 42 -15.95 -14.51 4.92
C ILE A 42 -16.78 -15.22 6.00
N GLY A 43 -16.81 -16.56 5.94
CA GLY A 43 -17.22 -17.40 7.08
C GLY A 43 -16.46 -17.02 8.35
N PRO A 44 -16.93 -17.40 9.56
CA PRO A 44 -16.53 -16.80 10.83
C PRO A 44 -15.03 -16.54 10.85
N LEU A 45 -14.67 -15.25 10.89
CA LEU A 45 -13.29 -14.81 11.06
C LEU A 45 -12.80 -15.44 12.36
N HIS A 46 -12.14 -16.59 12.25
CA HIS A 46 -11.55 -17.30 13.36
C HIS A 46 -10.32 -16.50 13.78
N ILE A 47 -10.59 -15.45 14.55
CA ILE A 47 -9.60 -14.78 15.36
C ILE A 47 -9.35 -15.76 16.52
N ALA A 48 -8.42 -16.70 16.29
CA ALA A 48 -7.83 -17.51 17.35
C ALA A 48 -6.83 -16.67 18.17
#